data_AF-A0A0E8CKI9-F1
#
_entry.id   AF-A0A0E8CKI9-F1
#
_cell.length_a   1.000
_cell.length_b   1.000
_cell.length_c   1.000
_cell.angle_alpha   90.00
_cell.angle_beta   90.00
_cell.angle_gamma   90.00
#
_symmetry.space_group_name_H-M   'P 1'
#
loop_
_entity.id
_entity.type
_entity.pdbx_description
1 polymer ?
#
loop_
_entity_poly.entity_id
_entity_poly.type
_entity_poly.pdbx_seq_one_letter_code
_entity_poly.pdbx_strand_id
1 'polypeptide(L)' 'MQRGELAYWLNVVVENGEPGAPQIPVPEQFVTALTTLRCIERNAQGQLVVTEKGRLALHMEEPGALHRQ' A
#
# COMPACT_ATOMS: atom_id res chain seq x y z
N MET A 1 3.93 0.46 15.73
CA MET A 1 3.37 -0.02 14.45
C MET A 1 3.44 -1.53 14.45
N GLN A 2 2.29 -2.18 14.33
CA GLN A 2 2.18 -3.64 14.26
C GLN A 2 2.36 -4.09 12.80
N ARG A 3 2.98 -5.25 12.57
CA ARG A 3 3.40 -5.70 11.23
C ARG A 3 2.28 -5.73 10.19
N GLY A 4 1.02 -5.88 10.61
CA GLY A 4 -0.15 -5.85 9.71
C GLY A 4 -0.73 -4.45 9.41
N GLU A 5 -0.37 -3.41 10.16
CA GLU A 5 -0.95 -2.07 9.94
C GLU A 5 -0.44 -1.44 8.64
N LEU A 6 0.83 -1.63 8.30
CA LEU A 6 1.40 -1.08 7.06
C LEU A 6 0.78 -1.75 5.83
N ALA A 7 0.59 -3.06 5.86
CA ALA A 7 -0.04 -3.80 4.77
C ALA A 7 -1.53 -3.44 4.62
N TYR A 8 -2.25 -3.27 5.73
CA TYR A 8 -3.61 -2.76 5.71
C TYR A 8 -3.69 -1.40 5.00
N TRP A 9 -2.86 -0.42 5.41
CA TRP A 9 -2.89 0.91 4.81
C TRP A 9 -2.38 0.93 3.37
N LEU A 10 -1.48 0.02 2.99
CA LEU A 10 -1.06 -0.15 1.61
C LEU A 10 -2.21 -0.67 0.73
N ASN A 11 -3.01 -1.63 1.22
CA ASN A 11 -4.22 -2.09 0.55
C ASN A 11 -5.26 -0.96 0.41
N VAL A 12 -5.46 -0.14 1.43
CA VAL A 12 -6.34 1.03 1.34
C VAL A 12 -5.91 1.99 0.22
N VAL A 13 -4.61 2.19 0.00
CA VAL A 13 -4.12 3.01 -1.13
C VAL A 13 -4.42 2.35 -2.48
N VAL A 14 -4.39 1.01 -2.58
CA VAL A 14 -4.84 0.29 -3.79
C VAL A 14 -6.32 0.55 -4.03
N GLU A 15 -7.16 0.31 -3.02
CA GLU A 15 -8.61 0.46 -3.11
C GLU A 15 -9.03 1.89 -3.47
N ASN A 16 -8.38 2.90 -2.88
CA ASN A 16 -8.62 4.30 -3.23
C ASN A 16 -8.28 4.64 -4.70
N GLY A 17 -7.42 3.85 -5.35
CA GLY A 17 -7.07 4.02 -6.76
C GLY A 17 -8.12 3.47 -7.72
N GLU A 18 -9.05 2.65 -7.25
CA GLU A 18 -10.05 2.00 -8.09
C GLU A 18 -11.19 2.97 -8.50
N PRO A 19 -11.61 2.97 -9.78
CA PRO A 19 -12.70 3.83 -10.24
C PRO A 19 -14.00 3.61 -9.46
N GLY A 20 -14.51 4.66 -8.81
CA GLY A 20 -15.75 4.62 -8.06
C GLY A 20 -15.63 4.04 -6.64
N ALA A 21 -14.43 3.68 -6.19
CA ALA A 21 -14.20 3.25 -4.82
C ALA A 21 -14.31 4.41 -3.81
N PRO A 22 -14.77 4.14 -2.58
CA PRO A 22 -14.79 5.13 -1.52
C PRO A 22 -13.37 5.59 -1.18
N GLN A 23 -13.19 6.90 -1.06
CA GLN A 23 -11.90 7.49 -0.68
C GLN A 23 -11.73 7.46 0.84
N ILE A 24 -10.87 6.56 1.32
CA ILE A 24 -10.56 6.44 2.73
C ILE A 24 -9.28 7.23 3.04
N PRO A 25 -9.32 8.21 3.97
CA PRO A 25 -8.12 8.95 4.36
C PRO A 25 -7.07 8.03 4.99
N VAL A 26 -5.85 8.06 4.45
CA VAL A 26 -4.71 7.33 5.01
C VAL A 26 -4.00 8.22 6.04
N PRO A 27 -3.81 7.79 7.30
CA PRO A 27 -3.13 8.60 8.30
C PRO A 27 -1.69 8.92 7.91
N GLU A 28 -1.24 10.13 8.22
CA GLU A 28 0.04 10.69 7.75
C GLU A 28 1.25 9.84 8.14
N GLN A 29 1.23 9.20 9.33
CA GLN A 29 2.33 8.33 9.74
C GLN A 29 2.51 7.12 8.80
N PHE A 30 1.42 6.62 8.21
CA PHE A 30 1.47 5.50 7.27
C PHE A 30 1.82 5.97 5.87
N VAL A 31 1.37 7.15 5.46
CA VAL A 31 1.83 7.78 4.20
C VAL A 31 3.36 7.93 4.25
N THR A 32 3.88 8.52 5.31
CA THR A 32 5.33 8.74 5.51
C THR A 32 6.10 7.42 5.50
N ALA A 33 5.63 6.42 6.24
CA ALA A 33 6.28 5.11 6.30
C ALA A 33 6.26 4.40 4.93
N LEU A 34 5.11 4.34 4.26
CA LEU A 34 4.97 3.66 2.96
C LEU A 34 5.74 4.38 1.85
N THR A 35 5.83 5.71 1.86
CA THR A 35 6.69 6.48 0.95
C THR A 35 8.16 6.23 1.23
N THR A 36 8.58 6.20 2.50
CA THR A 36 9.97 5.87 2.89
C THR A 36 10.36 4.47 2.38
N LEU A 37 9.44 3.51 2.48
CA LEU A 37 9.59 2.15 1.96
C LEU A 37 9.40 2.05 0.43
N ARG A 38 9.12 3.17 -0.26
CA ARG A 38 8.86 3.26 -1.70
C ARG A 38 7.71 2.38 -2.18
N CYS A 39 6.74 2.10 -1.31
CA CYS A 39 5.55 1.32 -1.65
C CYS A 39 4.46 2.18 -2.27
N ILE A 40 4.44 3.48 -1.98
CA ILE A 40 3.51 4.45 -2.56
C ILE A 40 4.25 5.73 -2.96
N GLU A 41 3.65 6.47 -3.87
CA GLU A 41 4.09 7.80 -4.30
C GLU A 41 2.89 8.71 -4.57
N ARG A 42 3.13 9.99 -4.83
CA ARG A 42 2.10 10.91 -5.33
C ARG A 42 2.21 11.02 -6.84
N ASN A 43 1.10 10.81 -7.55
CA ASN A 43 1.04 11.05 -8.99
C ASN A 43 1.04 12.56 -9.31
N ALA A 44 0.97 12.90 -10.61
CA ALA A 44 0.97 14.30 -11.06
C ALA A 44 -0.21 15.14 -10.52
N GLN A 45 -1.30 14.48 -10.10
CA GLN A 45 -2.48 15.06 -9.50
C GLN A 45 -2.40 15.14 -7.96
N GLY A 46 -1.27 14.72 -7.38
CA GLY A 46 -1.05 14.72 -5.93
C GLY A 46 -1.73 13.57 -5.19
N GLN A 47 -2.34 12.61 -5.90
CA GLN A 47 -3.02 11.46 -5.31
C GLN A 47 -2.00 10.37 -4.94
N LEU A 48 -2.24 9.68 -3.83
CA LEU A 48 -1.43 8.52 -3.45
C LEU A 48 -1.72 7.37 -4.42
N VAL A 49 -0.65 6.82 -4.99
CA VAL A 49 -0.71 5.65 -5.88
C VAL A 49 0.31 4.61 -5.43
N VAL A 50 -0.03 3.34 -5.61
CA VAL A 50 0.86 2.22 -5.27
C VAL A 50 1.89 2.01 -6.37
N THR A 51 3.15 1.89 -5.98
CA THR A 51 4.26 1.60 -6.90
C THR A 51 4.28 0.11 -7.25
N GLU A 52 5.06 -0.27 -8.26
CA GLU A 52 5.27 -1.69 -8.56
C GLU A 52 5.84 -2.46 -7.37
N LYS A 53 6.78 -1.84 -6.63
CA LYS A 53 7.32 -2.42 -5.40
C LYS A 53 6.23 -2.61 -4.34
N GLY A 54 5.32 -1.64 -4.18
CA GLY A 54 4.21 -1.73 -3.24
C GLY A 54 3.30 -2.92 -3.56
N ARG A 55 2.97 -3.13 -4.85
CA ARG A 55 2.20 -4.30 -5.29
C ARG A 55 2.90 -5.60 -4.94
N LEU A 56 4.19 -5.73 -5.22
CA LEU A 56 4.97 -6.92 -4.86
C LEU A 56 5.00 -7.17 -3.34
N ALA A 57 5.12 -6.12 -2.53
CA ALA A 57 5.12 -6.24 -1.08
C ALA A 57 3.81 -6.82 -0.52
N LEU A 58 2.66 -6.47 -1.12
CA LEU A 58 1.36 -7.05 -0.75
C LEU A 58 1.30 -8.55 -1.04
N HIS A 59 1.75 -8.97 -2.22
CA HIS A 59 1.77 -10.39 -2.60
C HIS A 59 2.70 -11.23 -1.71
N MET A 60 3.75 -10.63 -1.13
CA MET A 60 4.67 -11.32 -0.22
C MET A 60 4.11 -11.53 1.20
N GLU A 61 3.14 -10.71 1.64
CA GLU A 61 2.43 -10.95 2.90
C GLU A 61 1.29 -11.98 2.79
N GLU A 62 0.91 -12.30 1.55
CA GLU A 62 0.30 -13.55 1.07
C GLU A 62 0.76 -14.83 1.81
N PRO A 63 -0.04 -15.57 2.61
CA PRO A 63 0.40 -16.85 3.21
C PRO A 63 0.92 -17.91 2.21
N GLY A 64 0.68 -17.71 0.90
CA GLY A 64 1.19 -18.56 -0.19
C GLY A 64 2.60 -18.23 -0.69
N ALA A 65 3.19 -17.09 -0.33
CA ALA A 65 4.51 -16.67 -0.85
C ALA A 65 5.70 -17.40 -0.18
N LEU A 66 5.43 -18.22 0.84
CA LEU A 66 6.41 -19.00 1.60
C LEU A 66 6.07 -20.50 1.61
N HIS A 67 5.93 -21.10 0.42
CA HIS A 67 6.10 -22.55 0.26
C HIS A 67 6.78 -22.86 -1.08
N ARG A 68 8.11 -22.86 -1.10
CA ARG A 68 8.86 -23.84 -1.88
C ARG A 68 9.61 -24.72 -0.88
N GLN A 69 9.14 -25.95 -0.75
CA GLN A 69 9.95 -27.06 -0.25
C GLN A 69 10.97 -27.46 -1.32
#